data_AF-A0A836TYS6-F1
#
_entry.id   AF-A0A836TYS6-F1
#
_cell.length_a   1.000
_cell.length_b   1.000
_cell.length_c   1.000
_cell.angle_alpha   90.00
_cell.angle_beta   90.00
_cell.angle_gamma   90.00
#
_symmetry.space_group_name_H-M   'P 1'
#
loop_
_entity.id
_entity.type
_entity.pdbx_description
1 polymer ?
#
loop_
_entity_poly.entity_id
_entity_poly.type
_entity_poly.pdbx_seq_one_letter_code
_entity_poly.pdbx_strand_id
1 'polypeptide(L)'
;MHLLTLGLNHTTAPVEVRERLAFAEDDQPDSLRQLREGYGLSEVAILSTCNRSEIYAASNGPHLEPVRRYLAEQRSLDLEDLSPCFYEYIDAEAATHLFRVSSGIDSLVIGESQILKQVRESLETSQAVGSARLVINEVFQRALRVGKRARSETDIGRGHLSVSTAAVELASQIFDNLERRSALLLGAGEMIELTAQYLVDTGLTRFIVANRTFER
;
A
#
# COMPACT_ATOMS: atom_id res chain seq x y z
N MET A 1 -6.93 14.57 -20.97
CA MET A 1 -6.02 14.01 -19.93
C MET A 1 -6.59 12.68 -19.53
N HIS A 2 -5.77 11.64 -19.59
CA HIS A 2 -6.09 10.28 -19.18
C HIS A 2 -5.54 10.02 -17.78
N LEU A 3 -6.28 9.27 -16.97
CA LEU A 3 -5.80 8.72 -15.71
C LEU A 3 -5.19 7.34 -15.99
N LEU A 4 -3.97 7.10 -15.52
CA LEU A 4 -3.25 5.87 -15.78
C LEU A 4 -2.78 5.27 -14.45
N THR A 5 -2.78 3.95 -14.37
CA THR A 5 -2.16 3.22 -13.27
C THR A 5 -1.28 2.13 -13.83
N LEU A 6 -0.02 2.10 -13.40
CA LEU A 6 0.87 0.95 -13.54
C LEU A 6 1.24 0.48 -12.15
N GLY A 7 1.04 -0.79 -11.87
CA GLY A 7 1.38 -1.32 -10.56
C GLY A 7 1.49 -2.82 -10.53
N LEU A 8 1.91 -3.31 -9.38
CA LEU A 8 1.89 -4.71 -9.03
C LEU A 8 1.37 -4.88 -7.61
N ASN A 9 0.95 -6.08 -7.26
CA ASN A 9 0.50 -6.39 -5.91
C ASN A 9 0.81 -7.84 -5.56
N HIS A 10 0.41 -8.25 -4.35
CA HIS A 10 0.59 -9.60 -3.83
C HIS A 10 -0.08 -10.72 -4.66
N THR A 11 -1.03 -10.42 -5.55
CA THR A 11 -1.65 -11.43 -6.43
C THR A 11 -0.92 -11.58 -7.75
N THR A 12 -0.27 -10.51 -8.23
CA THR A 12 0.44 -10.52 -9.52
C THR A 12 1.94 -10.74 -9.40
N ALA A 13 2.54 -10.47 -8.24
CA ALA A 13 3.99 -10.51 -8.07
C ALA A 13 4.43 -11.19 -6.76
N PRO A 14 5.48 -12.04 -6.80
CA PRO A 14 6.08 -12.63 -5.60
C PRO A 14 6.80 -11.55 -4.78
N VAL A 15 7.03 -11.83 -3.50
CA VAL A 15 7.53 -10.82 -2.54
C VAL A 15 8.87 -10.21 -2.96
N GLU A 16 9.76 -11.02 -3.53
CA GLU A 16 11.10 -10.61 -3.98
C GLU A 16 11.03 -9.57 -5.11
N VAL A 17 10.01 -9.66 -5.98
CA VAL A 17 9.77 -8.67 -7.03
C VAL A 17 9.17 -7.40 -6.43
N ARG A 18 8.26 -7.54 -5.46
CA ARG A 18 7.59 -6.40 -4.81
C ARG A 18 8.56 -5.56 -3.98
N GLU A 19 9.48 -6.19 -3.26
CA GLU A 19 10.50 -5.48 -2.48
C GLU A 19 11.42 -4.63 -3.35
N ARG A 20 11.78 -5.11 -4.55
CA ARG A 20 12.58 -4.34 -5.52
C ARG A 20 11.85 -3.11 -6.08
N LEU A 21 10.51 -3.15 -6.11
CA LEU A 21 9.65 -2.09 -6.63
C LEU A 21 9.01 -1.23 -5.54
N ALA A 22 9.28 -1.53 -4.27
CA ALA A 22 8.82 -0.74 -3.15
C ALA A 22 9.49 0.65 -3.17
N PHE A 23 8.67 1.68 -3.01
CA PHE A 23 9.13 3.05 -2.82
C PHE A 23 9.25 3.30 -1.33
N ALA A 24 10.48 3.49 -0.84
CA ALA A 24 10.72 3.96 0.52
C ALA A 24 10.12 5.37 0.68
N GLU A 25 9.59 5.67 1.85
CA GLU A 25 8.91 6.95 2.13
C GLU A 25 9.82 8.16 1.84
N ASP A 26 11.10 8.07 2.23
CA ASP A 26 12.10 9.12 2.00
C ASP A 26 12.42 9.34 0.51
N ASP A 27 12.25 8.32 -0.33
CA ASP A 27 12.56 8.37 -1.77
C ASP A 27 11.36 8.82 -2.63
N GLN A 28 10.15 8.80 -2.07
CA GLN A 28 8.93 9.13 -2.82
C GLN A 28 8.94 10.57 -3.36
N PRO A 29 9.33 11.61 -2.60
CA PRO A 29 9.36 12.97 -3.11
C PRO A 29 10.26 13.16 -4.33
N ASP A 30 11.44 12.55 -4.33
CA ASP A 30 12.38 12.61 -5.45
C ASP A 30 11.83 11.86 -6.66
N SER A 31 11.25 10.68 -6.43
CA SER A 31 10.60 9.86 -7.47
C SER A 31 9.45 10.61 -8.17
N LEU A 32 8.62 11.31 -7.39
CA LEU A 32 7.51 12.13 -7.90
C LEU A 32 8.01 13.31 -8.76
N ARG A 33 9.09 13.98 -8.35
CA ARG A 33 9.70 15.07 -9.15
C ARG A 33 10.24 14.54 -10.46
N GLN A 34 11.00 13.44 -10.42
CA GLN A 34 11.56 12.81 -11.62
C GLN A 34 10.47 12.38 -12.60
N LEU A 35 9.42 11.69 -12.14
CA LEU A 35 8.30 11.25 -12.98
C LEU A 35 7.62 12.41 -13.71
N ARG A 36 7.50 13.59 -13.07
CA ARG A 36 6.92 14.77 -13.69
C ARG A 36 7.87 15.51 -14.63
N GLU A 37 9.07 15.81 -14.16
CA GLU A 37 10.01 16.67 -14.87
C GLU A 37 10.83 15.90 -15.92
N GLY A 38 11.23 14.67 -15.60
CA GLY A 38 12.05 13.82 -16.46
C GLY A 38 11.25 12.95 -17.44
N TYR A 39 10.02 12.56 -17.08
CA TYR A 39 9.21 11.65 -17.89
C TYR A 39 7.93 12.29 -18.46
N GLY A 40 7.70 13.59 -18.19
CA GLY A 40 6.64 14.37 -18.84
C GLY A 40 5.23 14.04 -18.38
N LEU A 41 5.07 13.39 -17.21
CA LEU A 41 3.76 13.15 -16.61
C LEU A 41 3.23 14.46 -16.00
N SER A 42 1.96 14.77 -16.23
CA SER A 42 1.40 16.06 -15.79
C SER A 42 1.16 16.09 -14.29
N GLU A 43 0.61 15.00 -13.77
CA GLU A 43 0.37 14.76 -12.34
C GLU A 43 0.72 13.32 -12.01
N VAL A 44 1.21 13.06 -10.80
CA VAL A 44 1.65 11.74 -10.35
C VAL A 44 1.41 11.57 -8.85
N ALA A 45 0.98 10.37 -8.46
CA ALA A 45 1.00 9.88 -7.08
C ALA A 45 1.56 8.45 -7.02
N ILE A 46 2.21 8.13 -5.91
CA ILE A 46 2.77 6.79 -5.65
C ILE A 46 2.05 6.21 -4.43
N LEU A 47 1.48 5.01 -4.59
CA LEU A 47 0.96 4.20 -3.49
C LEU A 47 1.87 2.99 -3.30
N SER A 48 2.66 3.04 -2.23
CA SER A 48 3.61 1.98 -1.88
C SER A 48 3.25 1.44 -0.50
N THR A 49 3.01 0.13 -0.43
CA THR A 49 2.67 -0.59 0.80
C THR A 49 3.47 -1.90 0.83
N CYS A 50 3.34 -2.69 1.89
CA CYS A 50 3.91 -4.03 1.93
C CYS A 50 3.31 -5.01 0.91
N ASN A 51 2.16 -4.70 0.30
CA ASN A 51 1.40 -5.61 -0.57
C ASN A 51 1.17 -5.09 -1.99
N ARG A 52 1.56 -3.84 -2.28
CA ARG A 52 1.42 -3.21 -3.61
C ARG A 52 2.38 -2.06 -3.79
N SER A 53 2.76 -1.83 -5.04
CA SER A 53 3.49 -0.65 -5.49
C SER A 53 2.83 -0.18 -6.77
N GLU A 54 2.22 0.99 -6.71
CA GLU A 54 1.37 1.54 -7.78
C GLU A 54 1.76 3.00 -8.06
N ILE A 55 1.87 3.33 -9.34
CA ILE A 55 2.04 4.70 -9.83
C ILE A 55 0.74 5.10 -10.52
N TYR A 56 0.11 6.15 -10.02
CA TYR A 56 -1.03 6.81 -10.65
C TYR A 56 -0.54 8.07 -11.34
N ALA A 57 -0.90 8.25 -12.61
CA ALA A 57 -0.47 9.40 -13.39
C ALA A 57 -1.60 10.02 -14.20
N ALA A 58 -1.57 11.34 -14.36
CA ALA A 58 -2.35 12.05 -15.37
C ALA A 58 -1.46 12.42 -16.55
N SER A 59 -1.88 12.05 -17.74
CA SER A 59 -1.11 12.26 -18.98
C SER A 59 -2.00 12.72 -20.13
N ASN A 60 -1.41 13.33 -21.17
CA ASN A 60 -2.16 13.76 -22.35
C ASN A 60 -2.62 12.59 -23.23
N GLY A 61 -1.99 11.42 -23.13
CA GLY A 61 -2.33 10.21 -23.87
C GLY A 61 -2.50 8.98 -22.98
N PRO A 62 -3.10 7.90 -23.49
CA PRO A 62 -3.30 6.65 -22.76
C PRO A 62 -2.05 5.77 -22.75
N HIS A 63 -0.86 6.36 -22.59
CA HIS A 63 0.42 5.66 -22.72
C HIS A 63 1.16 5.60 -21.39
N LEU A 64 1.42 4.37 -20.93
CA LEU A 64 2.20 4.08 -19.71
C LEU A 64 3.72 4.02 -19.95
N GLU A 65 4.17 4.16 -21.21
CA GLU A 65 5.58 4.13 -21.59
C GLU A 65 6.48 5.05 -20.74
N PRO A 66 6.08 6.29 -20.38
CA PRO A 66 6.92 7.13 -19.51
C PRO A 66 7.11 6.54 -18.11
N VAL A 67 6.09 5.88 -17.56
CA VAL A 67 6.17 5.21 -16.25
C VAL A 67 7.05 3.98 -16.35
N ARG A 68 6.90 3.19 -17.43
CA ARG A 68 7.75 2.03 -17.71
C ARG A 68 9.21 2.47 -17.80
N ARG A 69 9.54 3.43 -18.65
CA ARG A 69 10.90 3.94 -18.80
C ARG A 69 11.52 4.40 -17.47
N TYR A 70 10.76 5.08 -16.62
CA TYR A 70 11.21 5.44 -15.28
C TYR A 70 11.60 4.22 -14.43
N LEU A 71 10.76 3.18 -14.42
CA LEU A 71 11.04 1.95 -13.69
C LEU A 71 12.26 1.21 -14.25
N ALA A 72 12.43 1.13 -15.57
CA ALA A 72 13.62 0.52 -16.18
C ALA A 72 14.90 1.26 -15.76
N GLU A 73 14.92 2.59 -15.93
CA GLU A 73 16.12 3.41 -15.76
C GLU A 73 16.49 3.62 -14.28
N GLN A 74 15.53 3.99 -13.43
CA GLN A 74 15.81 4.39 -12.05
C GLN A 74 15.83 3.19 -11.09
N ARG A 75 15.19 2.08 -11.43
CA ARG A 75 15.17 0.88 -10.58
C ARG A 75 16.07 -0.24 -11.12
N SER A 76 16.75 -0.02 -12.26
CA SER A 76 17.61 -1.02 -12.92
C SER A 76 16.89 -2.35 -13.08
N LEU A 77 15.64 -2.28 -13.53
CA LEU A 77 14.77 -3.44 -13.72
C LEU A 77 14.72 -3.82 -15.18
N ASP A 78 14.87 -5.12 -15.45
CA ASP A 78 14.47 -5.66 -16.73
C ASP A 78 12.94 -5.75 -16.77
N LEU A 79 12.32 -4.81 -17.49
CA LEU A 79 10.87 -4.75 -17.59
C LEU A 79 10.30 -5.87 -18.44
N GLU A 80 11.09 -6.51 -19.31
CA GLU A 80 10.62 -7.65 -20.10
C GLU A 80 10.33 -8.83 -19.17
N ASP A 81 11.23 -9.10 -18.22
CA ASP A 81 11.08 -10.14 -17.21
C ASP A 81 9.92 -9.86 -16.23
N LEU A 82 9.68 -8.59 -15.92
CA LEU A 82 8.65 -8.17 -14.96
C LEU A 82 7.30 -7.84 -15.58
N SER A 83 7.22 -7.76 -16.91
CA SER A 83 5.97 -7.43 -17.63
C SER A 83 4.77 -8.27 -17.19
N PRO A 84 4.88 -9.60 -16.96
CA PRO A 84 3.77 -10.43 -16.50
C PRO A 84 3.27 -10.09 -15.08
N CYS A 85 4.10 -9.43 -14.27
CA CYS A 85 3.76 -9.07 -12.89
C CYS A 85 2.97 -7.75 -12.80
N PHE A 86 3.00 -6.94 -13.85
CA PHE A 86 2.35 -5.64 -13.86
C PHE A 86 0.90 -5.74 -14.34
N TYR A 87 0.02 -4.97 -13.70
CA TYR A 87 -1.27 -4.61 -14.26
C TYR A 87 -1.27 -3.14 -14.68
N GLU A 88 -2.08 -2.87 -15.69
CA GLU A 88 -2.26 -1.56 -16.28
C GLU A 88 -3.75 -1.24 -16.32
N TYR A 89 -4.11 -0.04 -15.86
CA TYR A 89 -5.48 0.44 -15.93
C TYR A 89 -5.51 1.86 -16.49
N ILE A 90 -6.56 2.14 -17.26
CA ILE A 90 -6.73 3.44 -17.93
C ILE A 90 -8.12 4.01 -17.58
N ASP A 91 -8.15 5.31 -17.32
CA ASP A 91 -9.32 6.13 -17.05
C ASP A 91 -10.23 5.55 -15.96
N ALA A 92 -11.41 5.06 -16.37
CA ALA A 92 -12.40 4.53 -15.44
C ALA A 92 -11.86 3.32 -14.67
N GLU A 93 -11.09 2.45 -15.32
CA GLU A 93 -10.51 1.27 -14.69
C GLU A 93 -9.50 1.66 -13.61
N ALA A 94 -8.67 2.67 -13.87
CA ALA A 94 -7.71 3.19 -12.91
C ALA A 94 -8.41 3.78 -11.67
N ALA A 95 -9.48 4.56 -11.88
CA ALA A 95 -10.28 5.11 -10.80
C ALA A 95 -11.01 4.00 -10.01
N THR A 96 -11.63 3.03 -10.70
CA THR A 96 -12.29 1.89 -10.08
C THR A 96 -11.31 1.07 -9.26
N HIS A 97 -10.11 0.80 -9.78
CA HIS A 97 -9.05 0.11 -9.06
C HIS A 97 -8.71 0.85 -7.76
N LEU A 98 -8.40 2.15 -7.82
CA LEU A 98 -8.10 2.95 -6.62
C LEU A 98 -9.25 2.95 -5.60
N PHE A 99 -10.50 2.93 -6.05
CA PHE A 99 -11.67 2.82 -5.18
C PHE A 99 -11.75 1.46 -4.50
N ARG A 100 -11.49 0.36 -5.23
CA ARG A 100 -11.43 -1.00 -4.67
C ARG A 100 -10.32 -1.11 -3.61
N VAL A 101 -9.14 -0.55 -3.90
CA VAL A 101 -8.00 -0.50 -2.98
C VAL A 101 -8.36 0.30 -1.74
N SER A 102 -8.92 1.51 -1.89
CA SER A 102 -9.28 2.38 -0.76
C SER A 102 -10.41 1.83 0.11
N SER A 103 -11.29 1.01 -0.47
CA SER A 103 -12.32 0.27 0.26
C SER A 103 -11.77 -0.98 0.97
N GLY A 104 -10.53 -1.38 0.70
CA GLY A 104 -9.91 -2.57 1.30
C GLY A 104 -10.40 -3.90 0.73
N ILE A 105 -11.19 -3.90 -0.37
CA ILE A 105 -11.65 -5.12 -1.03
C ILE A 105 -10.58 -5.77 -1.91
N ASP A 106 -9.54 -5.02 -2.25
CA ASP A 106 -8.37 -5.52 -3.00
C ASP A 106 -7.15 -5.72 -2.09
N SER A 107 -7.30 -5.68 -0.76
CA SER A 107 -6.20 -5.92 0.19
C SER A 107 -6.00 -7.42 0.46
N LEU A 108 -4.76 -7.83 0.78
CA LEU A 108 -4.44 -9.21 1.19
C LEU A 108 -5.34 -9.66 2.35
N VAL A 109 -5.56 -8.74 3.30
CA VAL A 109 -6.58 -8.89 4.34
C VAL A 109 -7.74 -7.97 3.97
N ILE A 110 -8.85 -8.58 3.55
CA ILE A 110 -10.04 -7.82 3.14
C ILE A 110 -10.54 -6.96 4.31
N GLY A 111 -10.74 -5.67 4.05
CA GLY A 111 -11.22 -4.71 5.06
C GLY A 111 -10.14 -4.12 5.97
N GLU A 112 -8.87 -4.40 5.70
CA GLU A 112 -7.73 -3.88 6.46
C GLU A 112 -7.71 -2.34 6.53
N SER A 113 -7.59 -1.80 7.75
CA SER A 113 -7.87 -0.38 8.05
C SER A 113 -6.78 0.61 7.65
N GLN A 114 -5.54 0.15 7.47
CA GLN A 114 -4.38 1.01 7.22
C GLN A 114 -4.30 1.44 5.75
N ILE A 115 -4.82 0.67 4.80
CA ILE A 115 -4.81 1.05 3.37
C ILE A 115 -5.43 2.43 3.11
N LEU A 116 -6.49 2.79 3.84
CA LEU A 116 -7.14 4.10 3.69
C LEU A 116 -6.25 5.25 4.20
N LYS A 117 -5.44 4.99 5.23
CA LYS A 117 -4.44 5.92 5.75
C LYS A 117 -3.28 6.05 4.75
N GLN A 118 -2.80 4.94 4.21
CA GLN A 118 -1.74 4.93 3.19
C GLN A 118 -2.14 5.69 1.92
N VAL A 119 -3.37 5.50 1.42
CA VAL A 119 -3.90 6.28 0.28
C VAL A 119 -3.92 7.79 0.57
N ARG A 120 -4.22 8.17 1.82
CA ARG A 120 -4.20 9.58 2.23
C ARG A 120 -2.76 10.11 2.26
N GLU A 121 -1.85 9.39 2.88
CA GLU A 121 -0.43 9.76 2.97
C GLU A 121 0.19 9.90 1.57
N SER A 122 -0.11 8.97 0.66
CA SER A 122 0.28 9.07 -0.76
C SER A 122 -0.22 10.35 -1.42
N LEU A 123 -1.46 10.75 -1.17
CA LEU A 123 -2.01 12.01 -1.69
C LEU A 123 -1.31 13.22 -1.05
N GLU A 124 -1.11 13.22 0.27
CA GLU A 124 -0.47 14.32 1.00
C GLU A 124 0.98 14.54 0.53
N THR A 125 1.75 13.47 0.37
CA THR A 125 3.11 13.52 -0.21
C THR A 125 3.08 14.08 -1.64
N SER A 126 2.14 13.62 -2.46
CA SER A 126 1.99 14.10 -3.84
C SER A 126 1.60 15.58 -3.91
N GLN A 127 0.77 16.06 -2.99
CA GLN A 127 0.40 17.47 -2.88
C GLN A 127 1.58 18.33 -2.41
N ALA A 128 2.33 17.86 -1.41
CA ALA A 128 3.48 18.59 -0.85
C ALA A 128 4.56 18.85 -1.91
N VAL A 129 4.76 17.90 -2.83
CA VAL A 129 5.72 18.00 -3.94
C VAL A 129 5.12 18.71 -5.16
N GLY A 130 3.82 19.05 -5.12
CA GLY A 130 3.10 19.66 -6.24
C GLY A 130 2.89 18.71 -7.42
N SER A 131 3.02 17.39 -7.19
CA SER A 131 2.79 16.35 -8.19
C SER A 131 1.34 15.94 -8.35
N ALA A 132 0.50 16.15 -7.33
CA ALA A 132 -0.95 16.09 -7.45
C ALA A 132 -1.52 17.49 -7.69
N ARG A 133 -2.31 17.68 -8.77
CA ARG A 133 -2.95 18.97 -9.09
C ARG A 133 -4.47 18.83 -9.15
N LEU A 134 -5.05 18.67 -10.34
CA LEU A 134 -6.49 18.58 -10.50
C LEU A 134 -6.95 17.12 -10.55
N VAL A 135 -6.38 16.32 -11.46
CA VAL A 135 -6.85 14.96 -11.73
C VAL A 135 -6.51 13.98 -10.61
N ILE A 136 -5.25 13.94 -10.19
CA ILE A 136 -4.79 13.05 -9.12
C ILE A 136 -5.44 13.44 -7.79
N ASN A 137 -5.52 14.74 -7.51
CA ASN A 137 -6.16 15.23 -6.30
C ASN A 137 -7.64 14.85 -6.24
N GLU A 138 -8.39 15.08 -7.32
CA GLU A 138 -9.81 14.72 -7.38
C GLU A 138 -10.05 13.22 -7.21
N VAL A 139 -9.30 12.36 -7.91
CA VAL A 139 -9.55 10.92 -7.86
C VAL A 139 -9.17 10.33 -6.50
N PHE A 140 -8.05 10.74 -5.90
CA PHE A 140 -7.66 10.27 -4.56
C PHE A 140 -8.63 10.77 -3.47
N GLN A 141 -9.06 12.04 -3.54
CA GLN A 141 -10.08 12.56 -2.61
C GLN A 141 -11.41 11.80 -2.72
N ARG A 142 -11.83 11.44 -3.94
CA ARG A 142 -12.99 10.57 -4.16
C ARG A 142 -12.75 9.17 -3.60
N ALA A 143 -11.57 8.60 -3.81
CA ALA A 143 -11.22 7.28 -3.29
C ALA A 143 -11.27 7.23 -1.76
N LEU A 144 -10.75 8.26 -1.09
CA LEU A 144 -10.86 8.41 0.37
C LEU A 144 -12.32 8.48 0.84
N ARG A 145 -13.19 9.18 0.11
CA ARG A 145 -14.63 9.22 0.41
C ARG A 145 -15.29 7.84 0.20
N VAL A 146 -14.96 7.15 -0.88
CA VAL A 146 -15.48 5.80 -1.18
C VAL A 146 -15.03 4.80 -0.11
N GLY A 147 -13.76 4.83 0.30
CA GLY A 147 -13.24 3.98 1.36
C GLY A 147 -13.94 4.23 2.70
N LYS A 148 -14.17 5.50 3.07
CA LYS A 148 -14.95 5.86 4.28
C LYS A 148 -16.38 5.34 4.19
N ARG A 149 -17.06 5.55 3.07
CA ARG A 149 -18.44 5.07 2.84
C ARG A 149 -18.53 3.57 2.93
N ALA A 150 -17.61 2.83 2.30
CA ALA A 150 -17.57 1.37 2.38
C ALA A 150 -17.52 0.90 3.83
N ARG A 151 -16.70 1.53 4.68
CA ARG A 151 -16.61 1.19 6.11
C ARG A 151 -17.82 1.58 6.93
N SER A 152 -18.46 2.70 6.63
CA SER A 152 -19.62 3.18 7.40
C SER A 152 -20.96 2.56 6.95
N GLU A 153 -21.06 2.18 5.68
CA GLU A 153 -22.29 1.70 5.05
C GLU A 153 -22.32 0.17 4.88
N THR A 154 -21.21 -0.53 5.15
CA THR A 154 -21.10 -1.98 5.01
C THR A 154 -20.32 -2.61 6.17
N ASP A 155 -20.39 -3.93 6.27
CA ASP A 155 -19.69 -4.70 7.31
C ASP A 155 -18.17 -4.83 7.06
N ILE A 156 -17.63 -4.30 5.95
CA ILE A 156 -16.19 -4.37 5.66
C ILE A 156 -15.31 -3.64 6.69
N GLY A 157 -15.90 -2.69 7.43
CA GLY A 157 -15.25 -1.99 8.53
C GLY A 157 -15.40 -2.69 9.89
N ARG A 158 -16.11 -3.82 9.98
CA ARG A 158 -16.34 -4.52 11.24
C ARG A 158 -15.14 -5.40 11.58
N GLY A 159 -14.70 -5.27 12.83
CA GLY A 159 -13.50 -5.96 13.31
C GLY A 159 -12.22 -5.25 12.88
N HIS A 160 -11.15 -5.48 13.61
CA HIS A 160 -9.85 -4.92 13.31
C HIS A 160 -9.04 -5.90 12.46
N LEU A 161 -9.52 -6.21 11.26
CA LEU A 161 -8.82 -7.12 10.35
C LEU A 161 -7.50 -6.48 9.90
N SER A 162 -6.38 -7.15 10.15
CA SER A 162 -5.05 -6.73 9.69
C SER A 162 -4.14 -7.93 9.45
N VAL A 163 -2.97 -7.70 8.87
CA VAL A 163 -1.94 -8.75 8.78
C VAL A 163 -1.55 -9.24 10.19
N SER A 164 -1.54 -8.34 11.18
CA SER A 164 -1.29 -8.68 12.58
C SER A 164 -2.33 -9.63 13.17
N THR A 165 -3.64 -9.42 12.95
CA THR A 165 -4.67 -10.39 13.40
C THR A 165 -4.47 -11.73 12.73
N ALA A 166 -4.27 -11.73 11.41
CA ALA A 166 -4.12 -12.97 10.64
C ALA A 166 -2.91 -13.79 11.13
N ALA A 167 -1.81 -13.11 11.49
CA ALA A 167 -0.63 -13.76 12.06
C ALA A 167 -0.92 -14.39 13.44
N VAL A 168 -1.68 -13.71 14.31
CA VAL A 168 -2.06 -14.23 15.64
C VAL A 168 -3.06 -15.38 15.53
N GLU A 169 -4.03 -15.29 14.61
CA GLU A 169 -4.95 -16.39 14.31
C GLU A 169 -4.20 -17.62 13.80
N LEU A 170 -3.25 -17.43 12.86
CA LEU A 170 -2.40 -18.51 12.38
C LEU A 170 -1.57 -19.13 13.51
N ALA A 171 -0.98 -18.30 14.37
CA ALA A 171 -0.25 -18.79 15.55
C ALA A 171 -1.15 -19.61 16.47
N SER A 172 -2.42 -19.21 16.66
CA SER A 172 -3.39 -19.92 17.49
C SER A 172 -3.80 -21.28 16.89
N GLN A 173 -3.83 -21.39 15.56
CA GLN A 173 -4.07 -22.66 14.86
C GLN A 173 -2.87 -23.62 14.95
N ILE A 174 -1.65 -23.09 14.97
CA ILE A 174 -0.42 -23.88 15.09
C ILE A 174 -0.16 -24.30 16.54
N PHE A 175 -0.43 -23.41 17.49
CA PHE A 175 -0.17 -23.60 18.90
C PHE A 175 -1.50 -23.56 19.67
N ASP A 176 -2.10 -24.74 19.90
CA ASP A 176 -3.42 -24.96 20.52
C ASP A 176 -3.75 -24.10 21.76
N ASN A 177 -2.74 -23.70 22.53
CA ASN A 177 -2.90 -22.79 23.67
C ASN A 177 -1.72 -21.80 23.72
N LEU A 178 -2.01 -20.52 23.44
CA LEU A 178 -1.07 -19.41 23.49
C LEU A 178 -0.83 -18.85 24.90
N GLU A 179 -1.74 -19.07 25.86
CA GLU A 179 -1.62 -18.56 27.25
C GLU A 179 -0.34 -19.06 27.94
N ARG A 180 0.09 -20.28 27.60
CA ARG A 180 1.30 -20.93 28.14
C ARG A 180 2.56 -20.69 27.31
N ARG A 181 2.47 -19.88 26.25
CA ARG A 181 3.59 -19.59 25.35
C ARG A 181 4.19 -18.23 25.67
N SER A 182 5.41 -18.03 25.17
CA SER A 182 6.07 -16.73 25.18
C SER A 182 6.18 -16.22 23.75
N ALA A 183 5.86 -14.94 23.52
CA ALA A 183 6.04 -14.28 22.23
C ALA A 183 7.25 -13.33 22.26
N LEU A 184 8.02 -13.27 21.17
CA LEU A 184 9.03 -12.25 20.93
C LEU A 184 8.54 -11.35 19.78
N LEU A 185 8.36 -10.07 20.09
CA LEU A 185 7.99 -9.04 19.14
C LEU A 185 9.24 -8.24 18.77
N LEU A 186 9.56 -8.19 17.48
CA LEU A 186 10.73 -7.47 16.96
C LEU A 186 10.27 -6.14 16.35
N GLY A 187 10.63 -5.02 16.99
CA GLY A 187 10.22 -3.67 16.65
C GLY A 187 9.19 -3.08 17.63
N ALA A 188 8.85 -1.81 17.44
CA ALA A 188 7.82 -1.10 18.22
C ALA A 188 7.01 -0.15 17.32
N GLY A 189 6.70 -0.60 16.11
CA GLY A 189 5.84 0.13 15.17
C GLY A 189 4.36 -0.22 15.34
N GLU A 190 3.49 0.49 14.63
CA GLU A 190 2.02 0.33 14.66
C GLU A 190 1.59 -1.14 14.46
N MET A 191 2.22 -1.87 13.54
CA MET A 191 1.97 -3.30 13.31
C MET A 191 2.31 -4.19 14.51
N ILE A 192 3.40 -3.88 15.22
CA ILE A 192 3.84 -4.66 16.39
C ILE A 192 2.94 -4.36 17.59
N GLU A 193 2.59 -3.10 17.80
CA GLU A 193 1.65 -2.69 18.85
C GLU A 193 0.29 -3.39 18.66
N LEU A 194 -0.21 -3.39 17.43
CA LEU A 194 -1.46 -4.07 17.09
C LEU A 194 -1.35 -5.60 17.28
N THR A 195 -0.21 -6.20 16.91
CA THR A 195 0.05 -7.64 17.14
C THR A 195 0.07 -7.96 18.63
N ALA A 196 0.71 -7.11 19.45
CA ALA A 196 0.76 -7.27 20.90
C ALA A 196 -0.64 -7.25 21.51
N GLN A 197 -1.48 -6.30 21.09
CA GLN A 197 -2.86 -6.20 21.55
C GLN A 197 -3.64 -7.50 21.30
N TYR A 198 -3.53 -8.08 20.10
CA TYR A 198 -4.22 -9.34 19.81
C TYR A 198 -3.65 -10.54 20.56
N LEU A 199 -2.33 -10.63 20.72
CA LEU A 199 -1.75 -11.69 21.53
C LEU A 199 -2.28 -11.64 22.97
N VAL A 200 -2.39 -10.43 23.55
CA VAL A 200 -3.02 -10.23 24.86
C VAL A 200 -4.48 -10.65 24.86
N ASP A 201 -5.25 -10.30 23.81
CA ASP A 201 -6.67 -10.69 23.69
C ASP A 201 -6.85 -12.22 23.56
N THR A 202 -5.85 -12.95 23.04
CA THR A 202 -5.82 -14.43 23.05
C THR A 202 -5.43 -15.06 24.39
N GLY A 203 -5.15 -14.24 25.42
CA GLY A 203 -4.77 -14.70 26.75
C GLY A 203 -3.26 -14.94 26.95
N LEU A 204 -2.42 -14.55 25.98
CA LEU A 204 -0.97 -14.67 26.13
C LEU A 204 -0.46 -13.69 27.21
N THR A 205 0.18 -14.24 28.24
CA THR A 205 0.61 -13.48 29.43
C THR A 205 2.07 -13.07 29.41
N ARG A 206 2.89 -13.65 28.53
CA ARG A 206 4.34 -13.43 28.46
C ARG A 206 4.77 -13.04 27.06
N PHE A 207 5.07 -11.76 26.87
CA PHE A 207 5.73 -11.32 25.65
C PHE A 207 6.94 -10.45 25.95
N ILE A 208 7.90 -10.49 25.05
CA ILE A 208 9.14 -9.73 25.08
C ILE A 208 9.13 -8.84 23.84
N VAL A 209 9.43 -7.55 24.01
CA VAL A 209 9.62 -6.63 22.91
C VAL A 209 11.10 -6.34 22.78
N ALA A 210 11.65 -6.53 21.58
CA ALA A 210 13.01 -6.13 21.25
C ALA A 210 12.95 -5.08 20.14
N ASN A 211 13.46 -3.89 20.41
CA ASN A 211 13.40 -2.76 19.49
C ASN A 211 14.77 -2.10 19.36
N ARG A 212 14.99 -1.38 18.24
CA ARG A 212 16.25 -0.65 18.00
C ARG A 212 16.43 0.50 19.00
N THR A 213 15.35 1.14 19.43
CA THR A 213 15.35 2.28 20.35
C THR A 213 14.68 1.87 21.66
N PHE A 214 15.42 1.84 22.76
CA PHE A 214 14.93 1.32 24.05
C PHE A 214 13.75 2.12 24.65
N GLU A 215 13.66 3.42 24.32
CA GLU A 215 12.56 4.28 24.79
C GLU A 215 11.20 3.99 24.11
N ARG A 216 11.20 3.26 22.99
CA ARG A 216 10.00 2.92 22.21
C ARG A 216 9.65 1.45 22.36
#